data_AF-A0A143YCV1-F1
#
_entry.id   AF-A0A143YCV1-F1
#
_cell.length_a   1.000
_cell.length_b   1.000
_cell.length_c   1.000
_cell.angle_alpha   90.00
_cell.angle_beta   90.00
_cell.angle_gamma   90.00
#
_symmetry.space_group_name_H-M   'P 1'
#
loop_
_entity.id
_entity.type
_entity.pdbx_description
1 polymer ?
#
loop_
_entity_poly.entity_id
_entity_poly.type
_entity_poly.pdbx_seq_one_letter_code
_entity_poly.pdbx_strand_id
1 'polypeptide(L)'
;MDGYKVQIYVVNDSHDSANGKEFTFPIIPRVGDLIDVKYKIDEKNHPNLGVVGVFEVKRVYIHEFGSKYDATLHVEGDEEIA
;
A
#
# COMPACT_ATOMS: atom_id res chain seq x y z
N MET A 1 -10.25 -15.93 2.69
CA MET A 1 -8.85 -16.06 3.13
C MET A 1 -8.54 -14.79 3.88
N ASP A 2 -8.25 -14.89 5.16
CA ASP A 2 -7.90 -13.74 5.98
C ASP A 2 -6.45 -13.36 5.65
N GLY A 3 -6.30 -12.43 4.71
CA GLY A 3 -5.00 -11.88 4.36
C GLY A 3 -4.53 -10.87 5.42
N TYR A 4 -3.26 -10.50 5.35
CA TYR A 4 -2.65 -9.50 6.21
C TYR A 4 -3.07 -8.11 5.77
N LYS A 5 -3.62 -7.32 6.69
CA LYS A 5 -3.92 -5.91 6.51
C LYS A 5 -2.65 -5.10 6.63
N VAL A 6 -2.32 -4.41 5.57
CA VAL A 6 -1.08 -3.67 5.44
C VAL A 6 -1.38 -2.23 5.11
N GLN A 7 -0.83 -1.30 5.88
CA GLN A 7 -0.82 0.11 5.50
C GLN A 7 0.46 0.43 4.73
N ILE A 8 0.37 1.14 3.62
CA ILE A 8 1.57 1.63 2.91
C ILE A 8 1.82 3.11 3.20
N TYR A 9 3.09 3.48 3.24
CA TYR A 9 3.57 4.85 3.26
C TYR A 9 4.55 5.06 2.11
N VAL A 10 4.22 5.99 1.22
CA VAL A 10 5.08 6.31 0.08
C VAL A 10 6.14 7.30 0.53
N VAL A 11 7.41 6.89 0.52
CA VAL A 11 8.50 7.67 1.14
C VAL A 11 9.08 8.74 0.24
N ASN A 12 8.97 8.60 -1.07
CA ASN A 12 9.49 9.55 -2.06
C ASN A 12 8.46 10.61 -2.48
N ASP A 13 7.16 10.37 -2.26
CA ASP A 13 6.10 11.36 -2.46
C ASP A 13 5.02 11.24 -1.38
N SER A 14 4.94 12.24 -0.50
CA SER A 14 3.91 12.28 0.55
C SER A 14 2.50 12.58 0.03
N HIS A 15 2.38 13.14 -1.18
CA HIS A 15 1.09 13.45 -1.83
C HIS A 15 0.57 12.31 -2.70
N ASP A 16 1.32 11.21 -2.80
CA ASP A 16 0.91 10.03 -3.54
C ASP A 16 -0.47 9.55 -3.05
N SER A 17 -1.33 9.26 -4.02
CA SER A 17 -2.72 8.90 -3.80
C SER A 17 -2.88 7.57 -3.02
N ALA A 18 -1.84 6.74 -2.99
CA ALA A 18 -1.76 5.48 -2.26
C ALA A 18 -1.26 5.64 -0.81
N ASN A 19 -0.66 6.79 -0.47
CA ASN A 19 -0.07 7.04 0.83
C ASN A 19 -1.11 6.91 1.97
N GLY A 20 -0.81 6.07 2.97
CA GLY A 20 -1.67 5.80 4.10
C GLY A 20 -2.83 4.82 3.84
N LYS A 21 -2.98 4.29 2.61
CA LYS A 21 -4.04 3.31 2.29
C LYS A 21 -3.79 1.93 2.88
N GLU A 22 -4.89 1.23 3.12
CA GLU A 22 -4.96 -0.16 3.59
C GLU A 22 -5.09 -1.11 2.40
N PHE A 23 -4.26 -2.14 2.39
CA PHE A 23 -4.27 -3.22 1.40
C PHE A 23 -4.25 -4.57 2.10
N THR A 24 -4.76 -5.60 1.44
CA THR A 24 -4.77 -6.96 1.97
C THR A 24 -3.87 -7.85 1.11
N PHE A 25 -2.86 -8.44 1.72
CA PHE A 25 -1.94 -9.36 1.05
C PHE A 25 -2.04 -10.77 1.62
N PRO A 26 -1.79 -11.83 0.82
CA PRO A 26 -1.76 -13.20 1.33
C PRO A 26 -0.55 -13.46 2.25
N ILE A 27 0.51 -12.65 2.12
CA ILE A 27 1.73 -12.70 2.94
C ILE A 27 2.14 -11.24 3.19
N ILE A 28 2.77 -10.93 4.32
CA ILE A 28 3.38 -9.61 4.55
C ILE A 28 4.57 -9.44 3.58
N PRO A 29 4.54 -8.46 2.66
CA PRO A 29 5.65 -8.19 1.74
C PRO A 29 6.97 -7.90 2.48
N ARG A 30 8.09 -8.24 1.85
CA ARG A 30 9.44 -8.08 2.41
C ARG A 30 10.18 -6.92 1.76
N VAL A 31 11.24 -6.46 2.42
CA VAL A 31 12.13 -5.43 1.86
C VAL A 31 12.73 -5.93 0.54
N GLY A 32 12.64 -5.09 -0.50
CA GLY A 32 13.06 -5.38 -1.87
C GLY A 32 11.99 -6.01 -2.76
N ASP A 33 10.84 -6.42 -2.20
CA ASP A 33 9.72 -6.89 -3.01
C ASP A 33 9.12 -5.72 -3.80
N LEU A 34 8.70 -6.00 -5.04
CA LEU A 34 7.84 -5.14 -5.83
C LEU A 34 6.39 -5.56 -5.59
N ILE A 35 5.54 -4.60 -5.27
CA ILE A 35 4.10 -4.82 -5.06
C ILE A 35 3.29 -4.01 -6.08
N ASP A 36 2.37 -4.71 -6.74
CA ASP A 36 1.37 -4.09 -7.62
C ASP A 36 0.05 -3.99 -6.86
N VAL A 37 -0.44 -2.77 -6.66
CA VAL A 37 -1.70 -2.55 -5.95
C VAL A 37 -2.69 -1.78 -6.81
N LYS A 38 -3.96 -2.21 -6.77
CA LYS A 38 -5.07 -1.50 -7.41
C LYS A 38 -5.90 -0.79 -6.37
N TYR A 39 -6.09 0.52 -6.50
CA TYR A 39 -6.89 1.30 -5.57
C TYR A 39 -7.62 2.45 -6.26
N LYS A 40 -8.65 2.98 -5.61
CA LYS A 40 -9.42 4.12 -6.13
C LYS A 40 -8.86 5.43 -5.59
N ILE A 41 -8.62 6.42 -6.45
CA ILE A 41 -8.10 7.73 -6.01
C ILE A 41 -9.18 8.49 -5.22
N ASP A 42 -10.42 8.50 -5.73
CA ASP A 42 -11.54 9.23 -5.15
C ASP A 42 -12.81 8.37 -5.13
N GLU A 43 -13.00 7.61 -4.05
CA GLU A 43 -14.18 6.76 -3.89
C GLU A 43 -15.49 7.55 -3.79
N LYS A 44 -15.44 8.83 -3.39
CA LYS A 44 -16.64 9.66 -3.19
C LYS A 44 -17.12 10.31 -4.48
N ASN A 45 -16.22 10.88 -5.27
CA ASN A 45 -16.60 11.61 -6.48
C ASN A 45 -16.41 10.77 -7.75
N HIS A 46 -15.48 9.80 -7.76
CA HIS A 46 -15.14 9.00 -8.93
C HIS A 46 -14.99 7.51 -8.57
N PRO A 47 -16.07 6.82 -8.17
CA PRO A 47 -16.02 5.45 -7.65
C PRO A 47 -15.52 4.40 -8.64
N ASN A 48 -15.38 4.74 -9.93
CA ASN A 48 -14.92 3.85 -10.99
C ASN A 48 -13.48 4.13 -11.44
N LEU A 49 -12.83 5.19 -10.93
CA LEU A 49 -11.45 5.51 -11.27
C LEU A 49 -10.51 4.71 -10.38
N GLY A 50 -10.04 3.58 -10.89
CA GLY A 50 -9.03 2.74 -10.25
C GLY A 50 -7.66 2.98 -10.89
N VAL A 51 -6.64 3.17 -10.07
CA VAL A 51 -5.24 3.29 -10.48
C VAL A 51 -4.48 2.05 -10.05
N VAL A 52 -3.46 1.72 -10.82
CA VAL A 52 -2.47 0.70 -10.47
C VAL A 52 -1.19 1.43 -10.06
N GLY A 53 -0.77 1.23 -8.80
CA GLY A 53 0.52 1.71 -8.32
C GLY A 53 1.50 0.54 -8.20
N VAL A 54 2.72 0.74 -8.69
CA VAL A 54 3.84 -0.21 -8.54
C VAL A 54 4.81 0.38 -7.54
N PHE A 55 5.09 -0.35 -6.47
CA PHE A 55 5.92 0.14 -5.37
C PHE A 55 6.99 -0.86 -4.97
N GLU A 56 8.21 -0.37 -4.70
CA GLU A 56 9.28 -1.16 -4.10
C GLU A 56 9.27 -1.00 -2.57
N VAL A 57 9.24 -2.11 -1.85
CA VAL A 57 9.23 -2.11 -0.38
C VAL A 57 10.62 -1.79 0.17
N LYS A 58 10.73 -0.67 0.89
CA LYS A 58 11.99 -0.21 1.51
C LYS A 58 12.09 -0.61 2.97
N ARG A 59 10.99 -0.61 3.72
CA ARG A 59 10.95 -1.06 5.13
C ARG A 59 9.64 -1.73 5.47
N VAL A 60 9.69 -2.67 6.42
CA VAL A 60 8.54 -3.41 6.93
C VAL A 60 8.51 -3.28 8.45
N TYR A 61 7.38 -2.84 8.99
CA TYR A 61 7.12 -2.80 10.43
C TYR A 61 5.96 -3.74 10.74
N ILE A 62 6.23 -4.84 11.44
CA ILE A 62 5.21 -5.82 11.85
C ILE A 62 4.66 -5.39 13.20
N HIS A 63 3.33 -5.41 13.35
CA HIS A 63 2.64 -5.05 14.58
C HIS A 63 2.15 -6.30 15.30
N GLU A 64 2.54 -6.48 16.56
CA GLU A 64 2.27 -7.75 17.24
C GLU A 64 0.91 -7.79 17.96
N PHE A 65 0.33 -6.65 18.41
CA PHE A 65 -0.95 -6.66 19.14
C PHE A 65 -1.74 -5.34 19.06
N GLY A 66 -3.06 -5.43 18.90
CA GLY A 66 -4.01 -4.31 19.05
C GLY A 66 -3.99 -3.26 17.93
N SER A 67 -3.13 -3.43 16.92
CA SER A 67 -3.11 -2.56 15.74
C SER A 67 -4.27 -2.90 14.80
N LYS A 68 -4.77 -1.87 14.10
CA LYS A 68 -5.77 -2.04 13.03
C LYS A 68 -5.16 -2.77 11.81
N TYR A 69 -3.83 -2.71 11.67
CA TYR A 69 -3.05 -3.31 10.59
C TYR A 69 -2.05 -4.33 11.16
N ASP A 70 -1.81 -5.40 10.43
CA ASP A 70 -0.80 -6.41 10.77
C ASP A 70 0.63 -5.89 10.47
N ALA A 71 0.77 -5.02 9.46
CA ALA A 71 2.04 -4.38 9.15
C ALA A 71 1.89 -2.98 8.53
N THR A 72 2.98 -2.21 8.59
CA THR A 72 3.16 -0.97 7.84
C THR A 72 4.37 -1.12 6.92
N LEU A 73 4.19 -0.83 5.63
CA LEU A 73 5.26 -0.81 4.63
C LEU A 73 5.64 0.63 4.32
N HIS A 74 6.93 0.91 4.32
CA HIS A 74 7.46 2.09 3.66
C HIS A 74 7.88 1.68 2.26
N VAL A 75 7.34 2.33 1.26
CA VAL A 75 7.50 1.96 -0.14
C VAL A 75 7.92 3.15 -0.97
N GLU A 76 8.63 2.91 -2.06
CA GLU A 76 8.98 3.93 -3.05
C GLU A 76 8.18 3.68 -4.32
N GLY A 77 7.49 4.70 -4.83
CA GLY A 77 6.76 4.59 -6.10
C GLY A 77 7.75 4.58 -7.28
N ASP A 78 7.61 3.59 -8.16
CA ASP A 78 8.42 3.47 -9.38
C ASP A 78 7.72 4.20 -10.55
N GLU A 79 6.40 4.00 -10.72
CA GLU A 79 5.55 4.71 -11.69
C GLU A 79 4.07 4.77 -11.21
N GLU A 80 3.41 5.93 -11.31
CA GLU A 80 1.94 6.05 -11.20
C GLU A 80 1.36 6.04 -12.62
N ILE A 81 0.76 4.92 -13.04
CA ILE A 81 0.11 4.80 -14.36
C ILE A 81 -1.38 5.15 -14.18
N ALA A 82 -1.74 6.37 -14.58
CA ALA A 82 -3.11 6.89 -14.58
C ALA A 82 -3.97 6.37 -15.75
#